data_AF-A0AAD2DVQ2-F1
#
_entry.id   AF-A0AAD2DVQ2-F1
#
_cell.length_a   1.000
_cell.length_b   1.000
_cell.length_c   1.000
_cell.angle_alpha   90.00
_cell.angle_beta   90.00
_cell.angle_gamma   90.00
#
_symmetry.space_group_name_H-M   'P 1'
#
loop_
_entity.id
_entity.type
_entity.pdbx_description
1 polymer ?
#
loop_
_entity_poly.entity_id
_entity_poly.type
_entity_poly.pdbx_seq_one_letter_code
_entity_poly.pdbx_strand_id
1 'polypeptide(L)'
;MLEEKIFDVQMKLWALRTPRESCKLATRILNGYLLDRPRIKPITVDPTCNKNRYIIFSEKVQNPDLSEIPSEKLDELRESFKIEVVPYSLTLGYSYWGADYILKQILPPGVEVPSSFETIVTLPI
;
A
#
# COMPACT_ATOMS: atom_id res chain seq x y z
N MET A 1 -24.15 -1.65 -13.91
CA MET A 1 -23.02 -2.39 -13.32
C MET A 1 -22.06 -1.32 -12.80
N LEU A 2 -21.88 -1.18 -11.48
CA LEU A 2 -20.86 -0.23 -10.99
C LEU A 2 -19.50 -0.73 -11.44
N GLU A 3 -18.74 0.10 -12.14
CA GLU A 3 -17.36 -0.21 -12.47
C GLU A 3 -16.54 -0.18 -11.18
N GLU A 4 -16.11 -1.33 -10.69
CA GLU A 4 -15.36 -1.50 -9.43
C GLU A 4 -14.11 -0.59 -9.34
N LYS A 5 -13.59 -0.18 -10.51
CA LYS A 5 -12.44 0.74 -10.66
C LYS A 5 -12.68 2.15 -10.14
N ILE A 6 -13.93 2.60 -9.99
CA ILE A 6 -14.20 3.93 -9.43
C ILE A 6 -13.77 4.05 -7.96
N PHE A 7 -13.57 2.92 -7.27
CA PHE A 7 -13.13 2.86 -5.88
C PHE A 7 -11.62 2.59 -5.74
N ASP A 8 -10.88 2.49 -6.85
CA ASP A 8 -9.43 2.34 -6.82
C ASP A 8 -8.79 3.62 -6.27
N VAL A 9 -8.13 3.49 -5.13
CA VAL A 9 -7.31 4.57 -4.58
C VAL A 9 -5.85 4.29 -4.92
N GLN A 10 -5.26 5.17 -5.73
CA GLN A 10 -3.84 5.10 -6.05
C GLN A 10 -3.01 5.89 -5.03
N MET A 11 -2.08 5.21 -4.40
CA MET A 11 -1.11 5.80 -3.48
C MET A 11 0.26 5.87 -4.14
N LYS A 12 0.84 7.06 -4.16
CA LYS A 12 2.23 7.27 -4.60
C LYS A 12 3.13 7.13 -3.39
N LEU A 13 3.99 6.13 -3.41
CA LEU A 13 4.92 5.76 -2.36
C LEU A 13 6.33 5.67 -2.95
N TRP A 14 7.31 5.50 -2.07
CA TRP A 14 8.67 5.14 -2.45
C TRP A 14 8.93 3.69 -2.11
N ALA A 15 9.81 3.05 -2.88
CA ALA A 15 10.29 1.71 -2.59
C ALA A 15 11.81 1.64 -2.72
N LEU A 16 12.42 0.79 -1.91
CA LEU A 16 13.83 0.43 -2.03
C LEU A 16 13.96 -0.80 -2.93
N ARG A 17 14.75 -0.70 -3.99
CA ARG A 17 15.18 -1.85 -4.77
C ARG A 17 16.33 -2.53 -4.03
N THR A 18 16.14 -3.80 -3.71
CA THR A 18 17.12 -4.60 -2.96
C THR A 18 17.26 -5.98 -3.60
N PRO A 19 18.47 -6.55 -3.67
CA PRO A 19 18.67 -7.94 -4.06
C PRO A 19 17.85 -8.88 -3.17
N ARG A 20 17.33 -9.98 -3.73
CA ARG A 20 16.52 -10.94 -2.97
C ARG A 20 17.22 -11.45 -1.71
N GLU A 21 18.53 -11.62 -1.77
CA GLU A 21 19.38 -12.12 -0.68
C GLU A 21 19.45 -11.14 0.50
N SER A 22 19.47 -9.84 0.22
CA SER A 22 19.59 -8.78 1.22
C SER A 22 18.24 -8.29 1.78
N CYS A 23 17.12 -8.83 1.30
CA CYS A 23 15.78 -8.41 1.73
C CYS A 23 15.55 -8.56 3.24
N LYS A 24 16.05 -9.63 3.86
CA LYS A 24 15.89 -9.88 5.30
C LYS A 24 16.61 -8.81 6.12
N LEU A 25 17.85 -8.50 5.76
CA LEU A 25 18.65 -7.47 6.40
C LEU A 25 17.99 -6.09 6.22
N ALA A 26 17.59 -5.76 4.99
CA ALA A 26 16.95 -4.49 4.71
C ALA A 26 15.64 -4.30 5.49
N THR A 27 14.82 -5.35 5.59
CA THR A 27 13.58 -5.33 6.37
C THR A 27 13.83 -5.14 7.87
N ARG A 28 14.90 -5.73 8.40
CA ARG A 28 15.28 -5.60 9.80
C ARG A 28 15.73 -4.18 10.12
N ILE A 29 16.61 -3.60 9.30
CA ILE A 29 17.15 -2.26 9.51
C ILE A 29 16.03 -1.22 9.39
N LEU A 30 15.21 -1.34 8.33
CA LEU A 30 14.11 -0.42 8.03
C LEU A 30 12.84 -0.70 8.82
N ASN A 31 12.89 -1.54 9.84
CA ASN A 31 11.74 -1.82 10.68
C ASN A 31 11.17 -0.51 11.27
N GLY A 32 9.84 -0.35 11.17
CA GLY A 32 9.12 0.86 11.53
C GLY A 32 8.92 1.89 10.40
N TYR A 33 9.64 1.76 9.29
CA TYR A 33 9.54 2.67 8.13
C TYR A 33 8.88 2.02 6.90
N LEU A 34 8.62 0.72 6.95
CA LEU A 34 7.98 -0.04 5.88
C LEU A 34 6.47 0.18 5.87
N LEU A 35 5.85 -0.10 4.72
CA LEU A 35 4.40 -0.04 4.59
C LEU A 35 3.74 -0.99 5.58
N ASP A 36 3.03 -0.41 6.56
CA ASP A 36 2.28 -1.13 7.57
C ASP A 36 0.78 -0.96 7.29
N ARG A 37 0.28 -1.72 6.31
CA ARG A 37 -1.15 -1.74 5.96
C ARG A 37 -1.68 -3.16 6.01
N PRO A 38 -2.87 -3.38 6.58
CA PRO A 38 -3.46 -4.71 6.68
C PRO A 38 -3.60 -5.31 5.28
N ARG A 39 -3.30 -6.61 5.12
CA ARG A 39 -3.41 -7.35 3.84
C ARG A 39 -2.47 -6.92 2.72
N ILE A 40 -1.65 -5.88 2.90
CA ILE A 40 -0.61 -5.49 1.93
C ILE A 40 0.75 -5.97 2.43
N LYS A 41 1.49 -6.67 1.56
CA LYS A 41 2.86 -7.07 1.89
C LYS A 41 3.81 -5.91 1.60
N PRO A 42 4.70 -5.53 2.53
CA PRO A 42 5.68 -4.47 2.29
C PRO A 42 6.79 -4.88 1.32
N ILE A 43 6.86 -6.16 0.91
CA ILE A 43 7.86 -6.65 -0.04
C ILE A 43 7.16 -7.24 -1.25
N THR A 44 7.52 -6.76 -2.44
CA THR A 44 7.00 -7.26 -3.72
C THR A 44 8.13 -7.53 -4.72
N VAL A 45 7.80 -8.18 -5.84
CA VAL A 45 8.75 -8.46 -6.92
C VAL A 45 9.01 -7.18 -7.69
N ASP A 46 10.27 -6.94 -8.04
CA ASP A 46 10.65 -5.88 -8.96
C ASP A 46 10.22 -6.29 -10.40
N PRO A 47 9.31 -5.56 -11.06
CA PRO A 47 8.84 -5.89 -12.41
C PRO A 47 9.93 -5.79 -13.47
N THR A 48 11.04 -5.09 -13.19
CA THR A 48 12.15 -4.94 -14.14
C THR A 48 13.20 -6.02 -13.99
N CYS A 49 13.30 -6.67 -12.83
CA CYS A 49 14.33 -7.67 -12.55
C CYS A 49 13.91 -8.68 -11.47
N ASN A 50 13.76 -9.95 -11.87
CA ASN A 50 13.31 -11.02 -10.96
C ASN A 50 14.32 -11.34 -9.84
N LYS A 51 15.56 -10.86 -9.94
CA LYS A 51 16.61 -11.00 -8.89
C LYS A 51 16.44 -10.00 -7.75
N ASN A 52 15.70 -8.92 -7.98
CA ASN A 52 15.46 -7.88 -7.01
C ASN A 52 14.04 -7.95 -6.43
N ARG A 53 13.86 -7.26 -5.32
CA ARG A 53 12.56 -7.02 -4.69
C ARG A 53 12.44 -5.54 -4.39
N TYR A 54 11.19 -5.09 -4.37
CA TYR A 54 10.83 -3.78 -3.87
C TYR A 54 10.37 -3.90 -2.43
N ILE A 55 11.04 -3.15 -1.57
CA ILE A 55 10.66 -2.95 -0.17
C ILE A 55 9.94 -1.60 -0.12
N ILE A 56 8.63 -1.64 0.08
CA ILE A 56 7.74 -0.49 0.00
C ILE A 56 7.80 0.26 1.33
N PHE A 57 8.06 1.56 1.27
CA PHE A 57 8.07 2.44 2.43
C PHE A 57 6.65 2.86 2.84
N SER A 58 6.51 3.24 4.11
CA SER A 58 5.30 3.86 4.64
C SER A 58 5.07 5.25 4.04
N GLU A 59 3.84 5.76 4.15
CA GLU A 59 3.44 7.11 3.70
C GLU A 59 4.22 8.24 4.37
N LYS A 60 4.90 7.96 5.48
CA LYS A 60 5.77 8.91 6.19
C LYS A 60 7.00 9.26 5.36
N VAL A 61 7.51 8.32 4.57
CA VAL A 61 8.68 8.54 3.72
C VAL A 61 8.22 9.15 2.40
N GLN A 62 8.26 10.48 2.31
CA GLN A 62 7.83 11.20 1.11
C GLN A 62 8.98 11.67 0.21
N ASN A 63 10.21 11.64 0.71
CA ASN A 63 11.39 12.15 0.02
C ASN A 63 12.27 11.00 -0.49
N PRO A 64 12.80 11.09 -1.73
CA PRO A 64 13.69 10.07 -2.29
C PRO A 64 15.03 9.97 -1.55
N ASP A 65 15.46 11.04 -0.89
CA ASP A 65 16.68 11.09 -0.07
C ASP A 65 16.53 10.38 1.29
N LEU A 66 15.34 9.84 1.59
CA LEU A 66 15.05 9.11 2.83
C LEU A 66 15.34 9.91 4.11
N SER A 67 15.21 11.25 4.07
CA SER A 67 15.49 12.15 5.21
C SER A 67 14.71 11.82 6.49
N GLU A 68 13.58 11.13 6.35
CA GLU A 68 12.72 10.67 7.44
C GLU A 68 13.28 9.44 8.17
N ILE A 69 14.29 8.79 7.60
CA ILE A 69 14.95 7.60 8.14
C ILE A 69 16.28 8.04 8.75
N PRO A 70 16.59 7.61 10.00
CA PRO A 70 17.86 7.90 10.64
C PRO A 70 19.06 7.51 9.77
N SER A 71 20.05 8.41 9.68
CA SER A 71 21.25 8.18 8.88
C SER A 71 22.00 6.92 9.27
N GLU A 72 22.01 6.54 10.56
CA GLU A 72 22.62 5.29 11.05
C GLU A 72 22.05 4.04 10.35
N LYS A 73 20.73 3.98 10.17
CA LYS A 73 20.06 2.88 9.45
C LYS A 73 20.40 2.90 7.96
N LEU A 74 20.51 4.09 7.38
CA LEU A 74 20.87 4.24 5.96
C LEU A 74 22.33 3.88 5.70
N ASP A 75 23.23 4.16 6.64
CA ASP A 75 24.64 3.81 6.55
C ASP A 75 24.84 2.30 6.62
N GLU A 76 24.20 1.62 7.58
CA GLU A 76 24.25 0.15 7.71
C GLU A 76 23.75 -0.56 6.43
N LEU A 77 22.72 -0.01 5.78
CA LEU A 77 22.24 -0.51 4.48
C LEU A 77 23.26 -0.29 3.37
N ARG A 78 23.89 0.89 3.31
CA ARG A 78 24.90 1.26 2.30
C ARG A 78 26.16 0.42 2.40
N GLU A 79 26.57 0.05 3.62
CA GLU A 79 27.68 -0.86 3.85
C GLU A 79 27.40 -2.27 3.29
N SER A 80 26.12 -2.68 3.33
CA SER A 80 25.71 -4.01 2.89
C SER A 80 25.45 -4.11 1.38
N PHE A 81 24.80 -3.10 0.77
CA PHE A 81 24.47 -3.10 -0.66
C PHE A 81 24.14 -1.69 -1.17
N LYS A 82 24.11 -1.54 -2.50
CA LYS A 82 23.71 -0.27 -3.14
C LYS A 82 22.22 0.02 -2.89
N ILE A 83 21.93 1.11 -2.19
CA ILE A 83 20.58 1.65 -2.03
C ILE A 83 20.14 2.29 -3.35
N GLU A 84 18.99 1.85 -3.87
CA GLU A 84 18.34 2.48 -5.01
C GLU A 84 16.86 2.69 -4.68
N VAL A 85 16.48 3.96 -4.51
CA VAL A 85 15.09 4.34 -4.21
C VAL A 85 14.36 4.60 -5.53
N VAL A 86 13.20 3.98 -5.69
CA VAL A 86 12.37 4.07 -6.89
C VAL A 86 10.95 4.50 -6.53
N PRO A 87 10.28 5.28 -7.39
CA PRO A 87 8.87 5.60 -7.19
C PRO A 87 8.02 4.32 -7.33
N TYR A 88 7.02 4.16 -6.46
CA TYR A 88 6.13 3.01 -6.43
C TYR A 88 4.66 3.45 -6.31
N SER A 89 3.81 2.94 -7.18
CA SER A 89 2.37 3.19 -7.12
C SER A 89 1.64 1.96 -6.61
N LEU A 90 0.95 2.09 -5.47
CA LEU A 90 0.10 1.06 -4.91
C LEU A 90 -1.36 1.37 -5.23
N THR A 91 -2.06 0.45 -5.88
CA THR A 91 -3.50 0.55 -6.11
C THR A 91 -4.26 -0.24 -5.05
N LEU A 92 -5.04 0.45 -4.24
CA LEU A 92 -5.98 -0.13 -3.28
C LEU A 92 -7.37 -0.22 -3.92
N GLY A 93 -7.69 -1.39 -4.45
CA GLY A 93 -8.97 -1.62 -5.12
C GLY A 93 -10.10 -2.07 -4.20
N TYR A 94 -11.26 -2.32 -4.80
CA TYR A 94 -12.50 -2.70 -4.10
C TYR A 94 -12.32 -3.80 -3.05
N SER A 95 -11.55 -4.84 -3.36
CA SER A 95 -11.26 -5.97 -2.46
C SER A 95 -10.46 -5.61 -1.20
N TYR A 96 -9.84 -4.43 -1.17
CA TYR A 96 -9.14 -3.90 0.00
C TYR A 96 -10.11 -3.26 1.01
N TRP A 97 -11.17 -2.61 0.52
CA TRP A 97 -12.09 -1.85 1.34
C TRP A 97 -13.16 -2.75 1.96
N GLY A 98 -13.46 -2.52 3.25
CA GLY A 98 -14.65 -3.11 3.87
C GLY A 98 -15.92 -2.51 3.27
N ALA A 99 -17.02 -3.27 3.27
CA ALA A 99 -18.32 -2.83 2.74
C ALA A 99 -18.76 -1.46 3.30
N ASP A 100 -18.44 -1.17 4.57
CA ASP A 100 -18.73 0.11 5.23
C ASP A 100 -18.04 1.31 4.55
N TYR A 101 -16.77 1.17 4.14
CA TYR A 101 -16.02 2.25 3.48
C TYR A 101 -16.59 2.53 2.08
N ILE A 102 -16.92 1.46 1.34
CA ILE A 102 -17.54 1.57 0.02
C ILE A 102 -18.93 2.23 0.12
N LEU A 103 -19.77 1.80 1.06
CA LEU A 103 -21.10 2.37 1.27
C LEU A 103 -21.04 3.88 1.55
N LYS A 104 -20.11 4.33 2.39
CA LYS A 104 -19.88 5.76 2.66
C LYS A 104 -19.45 6.56 1.43
N GLN A 105 -18.74 5.96 0.48
CA GLN A 105 -18.32 6.63 -0.76
C GLN A 105 -19.44 6.68 -1.81
N ILE A 106 -20.41 5.75 -1.76
CA ILE A 106 -21.56 5.72 -2.67
C ILE A 106 -22.70 6.62 -2.18
N LEU A 107 -22.80 6.82 -0.86
CA LEU A 107 -23.87 7.63 -0.29
C LEU A 107 -23.59 9.14 -0.46
N PRO A 108 -24.57 9.93 -0.90
CA PRO A 108 -24.43 11.38 -0.98
C PRO A 108 -24.21 11.98 0.42
N PRO A 109 -23.46 13.09 0.54
CA PRO A 109 -23.21 13.74 1.82
C PRO A 109 -24.54 14.15 2.47
N GLY A 110 -24.85 13.58 3.63
CA GLY A 110 -26.09 13.84 4.38
C GLY A 110 -27.05 12.67 4.50
N VAL A 111 -26.74 11.50 3.94
CA VAL A 111 -27.52 10.27 4.16
C VAL A 111 -26.86 9.42 5.25
N GLU A 112 -27.52 9.30 6.41
CA GLU A 112 -27.13 8.34 7.44
C GLU A 112 -27.25 6.92 6.90
N VAL A 113 -26.20 6.10 7.10
CA VAL A 113 -26.21 4.69 6.73
C VAL A 113 -27.38 3.99 7.44
N PRO A 114 -28.38 3.46 6.74
CA PRO A 114 -29.47 2.76 7.40
C PRO A 114 -28.93 1.49 8.05
N SER A 115 -29.21 1.31 9.34
CA SER A 115 -28.71 0.20 10.15
C SER A 115 -29.25 -1.18 9.73
N SER A 116 -30.22 -1.24 8.80
CA SER A 116 -30.82 -2.47 8.28
C SER A 116 -31.22 -2.29 6.82
N PHE A 117 -30.89 -3.27 5.99
CA PHE A 117 -31.47 -3.43 4.66
C PHE A 117 -32.62 -4.44 4.74
N GLU A 118 -33.82 -4.04 4.36
CA GLU A 118 -34.97 -4.94 4.26
C GLU A 118 -35.18 -5.32 2.79
N THR A 119 -35.17 -6.62 2.48
CA THR A 119 -35.42 -7.10 1.12
C THR A 119 -36.90 -6.97 0.80
N ILE A 120 -37.25 -6.05 -0.09
CA ILE A 120 -38.61 -5.99 -0.65
C ILE A 120 -38.76 -7.13 -1.65
N VAL A 121 -39.48 -8.20 -1.27
CA VAL A 121 -39.98 -9.19 -2.23
C VAL A 121 -41.12 -8.54 -3.00
N THR A 122 -40.89 -8.24 -4.27
CA THR A 122 -41.96 -7.86 -5.20
C THR A 122 -42.80 -9.11 -5.48
N LEU A 123 -43.99 -9.18 -4.90
CA LEU A 123 -44.98 -10.20 -5.27
C LEU A 123 -45.55 -9.83 -6.65
N PRO A 124 -45.62 -10.78 -7.61
CA PRO A 124 -46.30 -10.55 -8.87
C PRO A 124 -47.81 -10.44 -8.64
N ILE A 125 -48.42 -9.41 -9.23
CA ILE A 125 -49.86 -9.23 -9.40
C ILE A 125 -50.39 -10.09 -10.54
#